data_AF-A0A357QL54-F1
#
_entry.id   AF-A0A357QL54-F1
#
_cell.length_a   1.000
_cell.length_b   1.000
_cell.length_c   1.000
_cell.angle_alpha   90.00
_cell.angle_beta   90.00
_cell.angle_gamma   90.00
#
_symmetry.space_group_name_H-M   'P 1'
#
loop_
_entity.id
_entity.type
_entity.pdbx_description
1 polymer ?
#
loop_
_entity_poly.entity_id
_entity_poly.type
_entity_poly.pdbx_seq_one_letter_code
_entity_poly.pdbx_strand_id
1 'polypeptide(L)'
;MRNLIKINLLLIVFILASCSIIEKTSRHGFESGYYHLHKKDTEHQKVWVEVEDDKYTVYKEDDIGKLKELVDIPFECHENPCDKNIVLIKKSLDIDLTTILLKYRPAFGDTPAQLNTEFNAAFYGGWRFDKFKIKAFTNPVGKTTHNLLHRGFDFGVFAGPGTTLVSPFTTAGNFADEYNGMVIQYGVGGFLESNVASFGISVGYDYLLSPQRDIWIYDNKIWIGFVIGLALN
;
A
#
# COMPACT_ATOMS: atom_id res chain seq x y z
N MET A 1 -4.43 8.41 -40.83
CA MET A 1 -4.21 6.99 -40.44
C MET A 1 -2.75 6.66 -40.08
N ARG A 2 -1.75 6.99 -40.90
CA ARG A 2 -0.33 6.60 -40.66
C ARG A 2 0.29 7.14 -39.36
N ASN A 3 -0.15 8.31 -38.88
CA ASN A 3 0.33 8.90 -37.62
C ASN A 3 -0.35 8.32 -36.37
N LEU A 4 -1.58 7.80 -36.49
CA LEU A 4 -2.32 7.16 -35.39
C LEU A 4 -1.71 5.79 -35.04
N ILE A 5 -1.20 5.08 -36.05
CA ILE A 5 -0.52 3.78 -35.88
C ILE A 5 0.82 3.97 -35.16
N LYS A 6 1.56 5.05 -35.44
CA LYS A 6 2.84 5.33 -34.78
C LYS A 6 2.69 5.67 -33.30
N ILE A 7 1.64 6.41 -32.94
CA ILE A 7 1.34 6.76 -31.53
C ILE A 7 0.95 5.52 -30.73
N ASN A 8 0.10 4.65 -31.29
CA ASN A 8 -0.29 3.39 -30.64
C ASN A 8 0.90 2.43 -30.45
N LEU A 9 1.81 2.36 -31.42
CA LEU A 9 3.01 1.51 -31.30
C LEU A 9 3.94 2.01 -30.19
N LEU A 10 4.11 3.33 -30.05
CA LEU A 10 4.94 3.93 -28.99
C LEU A 10 4.35 3.67 -27.60
N LEU A 11 3.02 3.74 -27.46
CA LEU A 11 2.32 3.46 -26.21
C LEU A 11 2.49 2.00 -25.77
N ILE A 12 2.41 1.06 -26.73
CA ILE A 12 2.60 -0.37 -26.48
C ILE A 12 4.05 -0.66 -26.04
N VAL A 13 5.05 -0.01 -26.64
CA VAL A 13 6.45 -0.17 -26.23
C VAL A 13 6.68 0.38 -24.81
N PHE A 14 6.01 1.47 -24.43
CA PHE A 14 6.05 1.99 -23.05
C PHE A 14 5.43 1.03 -22.03
N ILE A 15 4.33 0.35 -22.39
CA ILE A 15 3.65 -0.63 -21.52
C ILE A 15 4.49 -1.91 -21.35
N LEU A 16 5.25 -2.31 -22.38
CA LEU A 16 6.08 -3.52 -22.32
C LEU A 16 7.42 -3.31 -21.59
N ALA A 17 7.90 -2.08 -21.49
CA ALA A 17 9.14 -1.76 -20.78
C ALA A 17 8.97 -1.65 -19.24
N SER A 18 7.73 -1.62 -18.72
CA SER A 18 7.47 -1.43 -17.29
C SER A 18 7.49 -2.72 -16.45
N CYS A 19 7.47 -3.90 -17.07
CA CYS A 19 7.37 -5.16 -16.31
C CYS A 19 8.56 -5.43 -15.37
N SER A 20 9.79 -5.06 -15.76
CA SER A 20 10.98 -5.34 -14.93
C SER A 20 11.15 -4.40 -13.73
N ILE A 21 10.43 -3.28 -13.69
CA ILE A 21 10.49 -2.31 -12.59
C ILE A 21 9.49 -2.70 -11.49
N ILE A 22 8.34 -3.27 -11.88
CA ILE A 22 7.24 -3.64 -10.98
C ILE A 22 7.63 -4.80 -10.03
N GLU A 23 8.44 -5.75 -10.49
CA GLU A 23 8.83 -6.93 -9.68
C GLU A 23 9.77 -6.60 -8.52
N LYS A 24 10.59 -5.54 -8.65
CA LYS A 24 11.46 -5.07 -7.54
C LYS A 24 10.72 -4.20 -6.53
N THR A 25 9.57 -3.63 -6.91
CA THR A 25 8.79 -2.74 -6.04
C THR A 25 7.73 -3.46 -5.20
N SER A 26 7.29 -4.67 -5.58
CA SER A 26 6.24 -5.42 -4.85
C SER A 26 6.76 -6.40 -3.79
N ARG A 27 8.06 -6.43 -3.50
CA ARG A 27 8.59 -7.29 -2.42
C ARG A 27 8.41 -6.61 -1.07
N HIS A 28 7.29 -6.88 -0.42
CA HIS A 28 6.91 -6.31 0.89
C HIS A 28 7.55 -7.05 2.09
N GLY A 29 8.58 -7.86 1.85
CA GLY A 29 9.26 -8.67 2.86
C GLY A 29 10.38 -7.95 3.61
N PHE A 30 10.86 -8.61 4.66
CA PHE A 30 12.12 -8.25 5.30
C PHE A 30 13.28 -8.81 4.47
N GLU A 31 13.96 -7.90 3.76
CA GLU A 31 15.00 -8.26 2.80
C GLU A 31 16.31 -7.52 3.09
N SER A 32 17.40 -7.97 2.47
CA SER A 32 18.68 -7.27 2.53
C SER A 32 18.55 -5.83 2.00
N GLY A 33 19.08 -4.86 2.74
CA GLY A 33 18.94 -3.46 2.38
C GLY A 33 19.22 -2.48 3.51
N TYR A 34 18.95 -1.20 3.28
CA TYR A 34 19.12 -0.15 4.28
C TYR A 34 17.90 0.01 5.18
N TYR A 35 18.15 0.06 6.49
CA TYR A 35 17.17 0.27 7.55
C TYR A 35 17.67 1.32 8.55
N HIS A 36 16.75 1.80 9.39
CA HIS A 36 17.09 2.56 10.58
C HIS A 36 16.95 1.66 11.81
N LEU A 37 18.06 1.45 12.51
CA LEU A 37 18.10 0.72 13.78
C LEU A 37 17.64 1.65 14.91
N HIS A 38 16.59 1.23 15.61
CA HIS A 38 16.07 1.92 16.78
C HIS A 38 16.53 1.20 18.05
N LYS A 39 17.42 1.84 18.82
CA LYS A 39 17.87 1.39 20.15
C LYS A 39 17.26 2.30 21.22
N LYS A 40 16.91 1.74 22.38
CA LYS A 40 16.21 2.46 23.47
C LYS A 40 16.88 3.78 23.91
N ASP A 41 18.20 3.89 23.76
CA ASP A 41 18.98 5.01 24.30
C ASP A 41 19.87 5.74 23.26
N THR A 42 19.66 5.52 21.96
CA THR A 42 20.50 6.14 20.90
C THR A 42 19.68 6.62 19.71
N GLU A 43 20.18 7.67 19.04
CA GLU A 43 19.62 8.17 17.80
C GLU A 43 19.46 7.07 16.74
N HIS A 44 18.48 7.27 15.86
CA HIS A 44 18.19 6.35 14.77
C HIS A 44 19.42 6.21 13.87
N GLN A 45 20.03 5.03 13.88
CA GLN A 45 21.24 4.80 13.10
C GLN A 45 20.90 4.10 11.79
N LYS A 46 21.35 4.65 10.65
CA LYS A 46 21.29 3.94 9.36
C LYS A 46 22.20 2.70 9.43
N VAL A 47 21.65 1.56 9.02
CA VAL A 47 22.33 0.26 9.01
C VAL A 47 22.01 -0.46 7.70
N TRP A 48 22.94 -1.27 7.22
CA TRP A 48 22.67 -2.27 6.20
C TRP A 48 22.31 -3.58 6.90
N VAL A 49 21.27 -4.26 6.43
CA VAL A 49 20.90 -5.58 6.91
C VAL A 49 21.11 -6.55 5.76
N GLU A 50 21.72 -7.68 6.07
CA GLU A 50 21.84 -8.83 5.18
C GLU A 50 20.99 -9.96 5.76
N VAL A 51 20.09 -10.49 4.93
CA VAL A 51 19.21 -11.59 5.26
C VAL A 51 19.75 -12.84 4.57
N GLU A 52 20.13 -13.82 5.39
CA GLU A 52 20.59 -15.14 4.96
C GLU A 52 19.56 -16.20 5.36
N ASP A 53 19.77 -17.46 4.95
CA ASP A 53 18.81 -18.55 5.19
C ASP A 53 18.67 -18.92 6.68
N ASP A 54 19.68 -18.63 7.50
CA ASP A 54 19.76 -19.03 8.91
C ASP A 54 20.02 -17.87 9.89
N LYS A 55 20.26 -16.65 9.39
CA LYS A 55 20.60 -15.50 10.22
C LYS A 55 20.31 -14.14 9.59
N TYR A 56 20.32 -13.11 10.43
CA TYR A 56 20.32 -11.71 10.03
C TYR A 56 21.60 -11.04 10.50
N THR A 57 22.36 -10.45 9.58
CA THR A 57 23.56 -9.70 9.91
C THR A 57 23.33 -8.20 9.70
N VAL A 58 23.61 -7.41 10.73
CA VAL A 58 23.42 -5.95 10.74
C VAL A 58 24.77 -5.26 10.69
N TYR A 59 24.96 -4.38 9.72
CA TYR A 59 26.19 -3.62 9.52
C TYR A 59 25.97 -2.12 9.74
N LYS A 60 26.98 -1.46 10.31
CA LYS A 60 27.13 -0.01 10.35
C LYS A 60 28.07 0.43 9.25
N GLU A 61 27.68 1.47 8.53
CA GLU A 61 28.59 2.19 7.64
C GLU A 61 29.53 3.08 8.49
N ASP A 62 30.84 2.95 8.29
CA ASP A 62 31.84 3.83 8.91
C ASP A 62 32.01 5.15 8.13
N ASP A 63 32.84 6.06 8.65
CA ASP A 63 33.07 7.39 8.04
C ASP A 63 33.69 7.33 6.63
N ILE A 64 34.19 6.16 6.21
CA ILE A 64 34.86 5.92 4.91
C ILE A 64 33.94 5.09 3.98
N GLY A 65 32.71 4.79 4.41
CA GLY A 65 31.73 4.04 3.63
C GLY A 65 31.94 2.52 3.66
N LYS A 66 32.78 1.98 4.56
CA LYS A 66 32.92 0.54 4.75
C LYS A 66 31.86 0.01 5.73
N LEU A 67 31.30 -1.14 5.39
CA LEU A 67 30.38 -1.86 6.27
C LEU A 67 31.15 -2.60 7.35
N LYS A 68 30.87 -2.27 8.60
CA LYS A 68 31.36 -2.96 9.80
C LYS A 68 30.21 -3.68 10.46
N GLU A 69 30.35 -4.99 10.68
CA GLU A 69 29.35 -5.77 11.39
C GLU A 69 29.10 -5.21 12.79
N LEU A 70 27.83 -4.99 13.12
CA LEU A 70 27.37 -4.58 14.43
C LEU A 70 26.88 -5.76 15.25
N VAL A 71 26.06 -6.60 14.63
CA VAL A 71 25.32 -7.69 15.28
C VAL A 71 25.02 -8.76 14.25
N ASP A 72 25.32 -10.00 14.63
CA ASP A 72 24.74 -11.19 14.02
C ASP A 72 23.58 -11.73 14.88
N ILE A 73 22.52 -12.19 14.22
CA ILE A 73 21.28 -12.70 14.83
C ILE A 73 20.93 -14.03 14.16
N PRO A 74 21.40 -15.17 14.70
CA PRO A 74 21.02 -16.47 14.17
C PRO A 74 19.53 -16.75 14.45
N PHE A 75 18.83 -17.45 13.57
CA PHE A 75 17.40 -17.77 13.77
C PHE A 75 17.18 -18.75 14.92
N GLU A 76 18.15 -19.65 15.12
CA GLU A 76 18.23 -20.53 16.29
C GLU A 76 19.33 -20.06 17.24
N CYS A 77 18.97 -19.88 18.50
CA CYS A 77 19.94 -19.60 19.55
C CYS A 77 20.25 -20.87 20.35
N HIS A 78 21.52 -21.23 20.37
CA HIS A 78 22.04 -22.29 21.23
C HIS A 78 22.66 -21.75 22.52
N GLU A 79 22.90 -20.43 22.62
CA GLU A 79 23.55 -19.78 23.77
C GLU A 79 22.63 -18.75 24.46
N ASN A 80 22.80 -18.58 25.78
CA ASN A 80 22.02 -17.68 26.63
C ASN A 80 22.96 -16.60 27.23
N PRO A 81 22.66 -15.28 27.14
CA PRO A 81 21.40 -14.66 26.73
C PRO A 81 21.25 -14.45 25.21
N CYS A 82 20.15 -14.95 24.66
CA CYS A 82 19.74 -14.76 23.27
C CYS A 82 18.91 -13.47 23.03
N ASP A 83 18.62 -12.70 24.10
CA ASP A 83 17.69 -11.58 24.04
C ASP A 83 18.32 -10.35 23.38
N LYS A 84 18.19 -10.27 22.06
CA LYS A 84 18.44 -9.06 21.27
C LYS A 84 17.10 -8.52 20.77
N ASN A 85 16.52 -7.60 21.53
CA ASN A 85 15.34 -6.86 21.09
C ASN A 85 15.76 -5.78 20.09
N ILE A 86 15.72 -6.13 18.80
CA ILE A 86 16.15 -5.28 17.69
C ILE A 86 14.93 -4.79 16.94
N VAL A 87 14.89 -3.47 16.71
CA VAL A 87 13.83 -2.81 15.96
C VAL A 87 14.45 -2.12 14.76
N LEU A 88 14.03 -2.52 13.57
CA LEU A 88 14.47 -1.98 12.30
C LEU A 88 13.28 -1.28 11.63
N ILE A 89 13.52 -0.09 11.09
CA ILE A 89 12.50 0.73 10.43
C ILE A 89 12.93 0.99 8.99
N LYS A 90 12.06 0.68 8.04
CA LYS A 90 12.24 0.98 6.62
C LYS A 90 11.21 2.02 6.19
N LYS A 91 11.64 2.98 5.37
CA LYS A 91 10.77 3.93 4.69
C LYS A 91 10.93 3.72 3.19
N SER A 92 9.84 3.54 2.47
CA SER A 92 9.87 3.29 1.03
C SER A 92 8.70 3.98 0.34
N LEU A 93 8.84 4.15 -0.97
CA LEU A 93 7.71 4.49 -1.85
C LEU A 93 6.94 3.20 -2.13
N ASP A 94 5.61 3.27 -2.05
CA ASP A 94 4.72 2.15 -2.34
C ASP A 94 3.84 2.48 -3.53
N ILE A 95 3.73 1.56 -4.50
CA ILE A 95 2.96 1.75 -5.72
C ILE A 95 2.22 0.46 -6.03
N ASP A 96 0.90 0.48 -5.82
CA ASP A 96 0.06 -0.70 -5.91
C ASP A 96 -1.22 -0.46 -6.72
N LEU A 97 -1.82 -1.56 -7.16
CA LEU A 97 -3.21 -1.57 -7.63
C LEU A 97 -4.11 -1.94 -6.46
N THR A 98 -5.07 -1.08 -6.15
CA THR A 98 -5.98 -1.27 -5.02
C THR A 98 -7.45 -1.23 -5.44
N THR A 99 -8.32 -1.76 -4.60
CA THR A 99 -9.77 -1.76 -4.81
C THR A 99 -10.52 -1.18 -3.62
N ILE A 100 -11.45 -0.26 -3.89
CA ILE A 100 -12.31 0.35 -2.87
C ILE A 100 -13.60 -0.47 -2.83
N LEU A 101 -13.66 -1.42 -1.90
CA LEU A 101 -14.77 -2.38 -1.83
C LEU A 101 -16.08 -1.74 -1.40
N LEU A 102 -16.02 -0.78 -0.49
CA LEU A 102 -17.19 -0.09 0.04
C LEU A 102 -16.96 1.41 -0.10
N LYS A 103 -17.92 2.13 -0.67
CA LYS A 103 -17.97 3.60 -0.70
C LYS A 103 -19.18 4.09 0.06
N TYR A 104 -18.95 4.77 1.17
CA TYR A 104 -19.97 5.54 1.88
C TYR A 104 -20.05 6.94 1.30
N ARG A 105 -21.22 7.30 0.76
CA ARG A 105 -21.56 8.64 0.28
C ARG A 105 -22.49 9.30 1.30
N PRO A 106 -22.10 10.44 1.93
CA PRO A 106 -22.96 11.17 2.84
C PRO A 106 -24.28 11.60 2.20
N ALA A 107 -25.30 11.82 3.04
CA ALA A 107 -26.58 12.36 2.59
C ALA A 107 -26.40 13.74 1.93
N PHE A 108 -27.21 14.04 0.91
CA PHE A 108 -27.19 15.31 0.19
C PHE A 108 -28.60 15.77 -0.15
N GLY A 109 -29.00 16.94 0.37
CA GLY A 109 -30.40 17.39 0.24
C GLY A 109 -31.35 16.37 0.84
N ASP A 110 -32.36 15.95 0.07
CA ASP A 110 -33.36 14.96 0.47
C ASP A 110 -32.92 13.51 0.24
N THR A 111 -31.72 13.28 -0.29
CA THR A 111 -31.23 11.90 -0.51
C THR A 111 -30.50 11.37 0.72
N PRO A 112 -30.92 10.22 1.29
CA PRO A 112 -30.18 9.55 2.36
C PRO A 112 -28.78 9.14 1.92
N ALA A 113 -27.92 8.93 2.91
CA ALA A 113 -26.58 8.40 2.71
C ALA A 113 -26.62 7.01 2.05
N GLN A 114 -25.60 6.71 1.24
CA GLN A 114 -25.52 5.47 0.46
C GLN A 114 -24.23 4.71 0.77
N LEU A 115 -24.30 3.38 0.75
CA LEU A 115 -23.15 2.49 0.80
C LEU A 115 -23.13 1.68 -0.49
N ASN A 116 -22.13 1.89 -1.33
CA ASN A 116 -22.02 1.26 -2.65
C ASN A 116 -20.86 0.28 -2.68
N THR A 117 -21.04 -0.83 -3.42
CA THR A 117 -20.03 -1.88 -3.63
C THR A 117 -19.74 -2.09 -5.12
N GLU A 118 -19.77 -1.00 -5.88
CA GLU A 118 -19.60 -1.00 -7.33
C GLU A 118 -18.14 -1.32 -7.72
N PHE A 119 -17.86 -1.52 -9.01
CA PHE A 119 -16.48 -1.67 -9.47
C PHE A 119 -15.68 -0.40 -9.17
N ASN A 120 -14.56 -0.53 -8.46
CA ASN A 120 -13.71 0.60 -8.08
C ASN A 120 -12.25 0.16 -8.00
N ALA A 121 -11.50 0.31 -9.08
CA ALA A 121 -10.07 0.05 -9.12
C ALA A 121 -9.29 1.37 -9.11
N ALA A 122 -8.14 1.40 -8.44
CA ALA A 122 -7.29 2.58 -8.41
C ALA A 122 -5.81 2.22 -8.38
N PHE A 123 -5.01 3.00 -9.09
CA PHE A 123 -3.57 3.05 -8.84
C PHE A 123 -3.33 3.88 -7.58
N TYR A 124 -2.53 3.34 -6.69
CA TYR A 124 -2.13 3.97 -5.44
C TYR A 124 -0.65 4.29 -5.47
N GLY A 125 -0.28 5.43 -4.89
CA GLY A 125 1.11 5.84 -4.70
C GLY A 125 1.26 6.53 -3.35
N GLY A 126 2.11 5.99 -2.48
CA GLY A 126 2.20 6.44 -1.09
C GLY A 126 3.56 6.27 -0.45
N TRP A 127 3.71 6.87 0.74
CA TRP A 127 4.85 6.65 1.60
C TRP A 127 4.53 5.54 2.59
N ARG A 128 5.39 4.51 2.59
CA ARG A 128 5.28 3.34 3.44
C ARG A 128 6.32 3.34 4.55
N PHE A 129 5.88 2.87 5.72
CA PHE A 129 6.64 2.79 6.94
C PHE A 129 6.52 1.38 7.52
N ASP A 130 7.58 0.59 7.36
CA ASP A 130 7.65 -0.76 7.91
C ASP A 130 8.47 -0.77 9.20
N LYS A 131 7.93 -1.44 10.22
CA LYS A 131 8.61 -1.70 11.48
C LYS A 131 8.79 -3.22 11.65
N PHE A 132 10.05 -3.63 11.65
CA PHE A 132 10.46 -5.01 11.89
C PHE A 132 11.00 -5.13 13.31
N LYS A 133 10.44 -6.05 14.09
CA LYS A 133 10.88 -6.32 15.45
C LYS A 133 11.28 -7.78 15.58
N ILE A 134 12.57 -8.00 15.84
CA ILE A 134 13.12 -9.32 16.08
C ILE A 134 13.01 -9.60 17.59
N LYS A 135 12.31 -10.69 17.96
CA LYS A 135 12.15 -11.12 19.35
C LYS A 135 12.56 -12.58 19.50
N ALA A 136 13.30 -12.87 20.55
CA ALA A 136 13.53 -14.25 20.99
C ALA A 136 12.25 -14.82 21.63
N PHE A 137 11.93 -16.07 21.32
CA PHE A 137 10.87 -16.85 21.94
C PHE A 137 11.39 -18.24 22.28
N THR A 138 11.20 -18.67 23.52
CA THR A 138 11.57 -20.03 23.96
C THR A 138 10.35 -20.93 23.87
N ASN A 139 10.46 -22.01 23.10
CA ASN A 139 9.39 -22.98 22.95
C ASN A 139 9.30 -23.92 24.19
N PRO A 140 8.23 -24.73 24.32
CA PRO A 140 8.07 -25.64 25.46
C PRO A 140 9.17 -26.69 25.63
N VAL A 141 9.97 -26.96 24.59
CA VAL A 141 11.12 -27.88 24.63
C VAL A 141 12.45 -27.16 24.96
N GLY A 142 12.40 -25.89 25.36
CA GLY A 142 13.56 -25.12 25.81
C GLY A 142 14.45 -24.55 24.69
N LYS A 143 14.06 -24.70 23.41
CA LYS A 143 14.78 -24.07 22.29
C LYS A 143 14.32 -22.64 22.10
N THR A 144 15.27 -21.71 21.96
CA THR A 144 14.98 -20.30 21.70
C THR A 144 15.17 -19.98 20.23
N THR A 145 14.15 -19.43 19.60
CA THR A 145 14.18 -18.98 18.21
C THR A 145 13.85 -17.50 18.10
N HIS A 146 14.35 -16.83 17.08
CA HIS A 146 13.94 -15.45 16.78
C HIS A 146 12.75 -15.44 15.84
N ASN A 147 11.70 -14.74 16.25
CA ASN A 147 10.56 -14.46 15.40
C ASN A 147 10.61 -13.00 14.93
N LEU A 148 10.31 -12.79 13.65
CA LEU A 148 10.23 -11.49 13.03
C LEU A 148 8.77 -11.01 13.06
N LEU A 149 8.51 -9.99 13.85
CA LEU A 149 7.22 -9.30 13.86
C LEU A 149 7.29 -8.09 12.93
N HIS A 150 6.51 -8.14 11.84
CA HIS A 150 6.36 -7.04 10.89
C HIS A 150 5.05 -6.28 11.13
N ARG A 151 5.12 -4.96 11.03
CA ARG A 151 3.96 -4.05 10.98
C ARG A 151 4.25 -2.95 9.98
N GLY A 152 3.44 -2.87 8.94
CA GLY A 152 3.48 -1.81 7.93
C GLY A 152 2.29 -0.87 8.07
N PHE A 153 2.52 0.40 7.80
CA PHE A 153 1.46 1.32 7.44
C PHE A 153 1.93 2.23 6.32
N ASP A 154 1.00 2.68 5.50
CA ASP A 154 1.30 3.60 4.41
C ASP A 154 0.17 4.63 4.28
N PHE A 155 0.49 5.75 3.65
CA PHE A 155 -0.47 6.78 3.28
C PHE A 155 -0.07 7.42 1.95
N GLY A 156 -1.06 7.76 1.15
CA GLY A 156 -0.80 8.16 -0.23
C GLY A 156 -2.01 8.68 -0.96
N VAL A 157 -1.79 8.93 -2.25
CA VAL A 157 -2.83 9.35 -3.20
C VAL A 157 -3.24 8.16 -4.05
N PHE A 158 -4.47 8.18 -4.54
CA PHE A 158 -4.93 7.21 -5.53
C PHE A 158 -5.73 7.88 -6.63
N ALA A 159 -5.76 7.24 -7.81
CA ALA A 159 -6.67 7.57 -8.89
C ALA A 159 -6.96 6.34 -9.76
N GLY A 160 -8.17 6.25 -10.32
CA GLY A 160 -8.49 5.18 -11.26
C GLY A 160 -9.94 5.15 -11.71
N PRO A 161 -10.33 4.10 -12.46
CA PRO A 161 -11.69 3.95 -12.94
C PRO A 161 -12.61 3.35 -11.88
N GLY A 162 -13.87 3.76 -11.93
CA GLY A 162 -14.95 3.12 -11.20
C GLY A 162 -16.26 3.14 -11.97
N THR A 163 -17.30 2.55 -11.39
CA THR A 163 -18.67 2.64 -11.90
C THR A 163 -19.60 3.17 -10.83
N THR A 164 -20.67 3.84 -11.25
CA THR A 164 -21.73 4.28 -10.33
C THR A 164 -23.11 4.19 -10.97
N LEU A 165 -24.13 3.86 -10.18
CA LEU A 165 -25.51 3.96 -10.62
C LEU A 165 -25.91 5.44 -10.81
N VAL A 166 -26.36 5.77 -12.03
CA VAL A 166 -27.05 7.01 -12.35
C VAL A 166 -28.53 6.66 -12.50
N SER A 167 -29.36 7.28 -11.67
CA SER A 167 -30.80 7.07 -11.57
C SER A 167 -31.55 8.37 -11.23
N PRO A 168 -32.90 8.39 -11.31
CA PRO A 168 -33.70 9.52 -10.84
C PRO A 168 -33.35 9.92 -9.40
N PHE A 169 -33.02 8.96 -8.54
CA PHE A 169 -32.65 9.23 -7.16
C PHE A 169 -31.30 9.96 -7.04
N THR A 170 -30.31 9.56 -7.83
CA THR A 170 -28.98 10.20 -7.83
C THR A 170 -28.90 11.49 -8.68
N THR A 171 -30.00 11.88 -9.32
CA THR A 171 -30.10 13.09 -10.16
C THR A 171 -31.21 14.05 -9.69
N ALA A 172 -31.74 13.82 -8.48
CA ALA A 172 -32.86 14.59 -7.92
C ALA A 172 -34.08 14.68 -8.87
N GLY A 173 -34.35 13.61 -9.62
CA GLY A 173 -35.47 13.50 -10.56
C GLY A 173 -35.25 14.20 -11.90
N ASN A 174 -34.08 14.81 -12.15
CA ASN A 174 -33.78 15.52 -13.40
C ASN A 174 -33.46 14.57 -14.57
N PHE A 175 -33.35 13.27 -14.32
CA PHE A 175 -33.13 12.24 -15.32
C PHE A 175 -33.98 11.02 -14.98
N ALA A 176 -34.77 10.54 -15.95
CA ALA A 176 -35.74 9.47 -15.72
C ALA A 176 -35.15 8.06 -15.88
N ASP A 177 -34.13 7.90 -16.72
CA ASP A 177 -33.55 6.59 -17.01
C ASP A 177 -32.53 6.18 -15.94
N GLU A 178 -32.24 4.88 -15.89
CA GLU A 178 -31.22 4.30 -15.02
C GLU A 178 -30.13 3.61 -15.82
N TYR A 179 -28.86 3.84 -15.47
CA TYR A 179 -27.73 3.15 -16.05
C TYR A 179 -26.51 3.19 -15.13
N ASN A 180 -25.52 2.31 -15.36
CA ASN A 180 -24.23 2.39 -14.70
C ASN A 180 -23.28 3.31 -15.50
N GLY A 181 -22.94 4.45 -14.92
CA GLY A 181 -21.97 5.39 -15.47
C GLY A 181 -20.54 5.03 -15.07
N MET A 182 -19.58 5.38 -15.93
CA MET A 182 -18.16 5.29 -15.61
C MET A 182 -17.72 6.57 -14.89
N VAL A 183 -16.95 6.41 -13.81
CA VAL A 183 -16.34 7.52 -13.08
C VAL A 183 -14.82 7.42 -13.13
N ILE A 184 -14.16 8.57 -13.05
CA ILE A 184 -12.77 8.64 -12.57
C ILE A 184 -12.83 9.03 -11.10
N GLN A 185 -12.25 8.17 -10.26
CA GLN A 185 -12.12 8.40 -8.83
C GLN A 185 -10.71 8.84 -8.49
N TYR A 186 -10.56 9.71 -7.51
CA TYR A 186 -9.27 10.12 -6.98
C TYR A 186 -9.38 10.58 -5.52
N GLY A 187 -8.29 10.50 -4.78
CA GLY A 187 -8.31 10.88 -3.37
C GLY A 187 -7.04 10.51 -2.62
N VAL A 188 -7.18 10.39 -1.30
CA VAL A 188 -6.11 9.97 -0.39
C VAL A 188 -6.55 8.76 0.41
N GLY A 189 -5.62 7.85 0.66
CA GLY A 189 -5.85 6.63 1.42
C GLY A 189 -4.73 6.38 2.42
N GLY A 190 -5.06 5.63 3.47
CA GLY A 190 -4.10 5.08 4.39
C GLY A 190 -4.39 3.62 4.65
N PHE A 191 -3.34 2.80 4.70
CA PHE A 191 -3.45 1.36 4.81
C PHE A 191 -2.64 0.86 6.00
N LEU A 192 -3.16 -0.21 6.61
CA LEU A 192 -2.49 -1.02 7.60
C LEU A 192 -2.23 -2.37 6.98
N GLU A 193 -0.97 -2.78 7.01
CA GLU A 193 -0.55 -4.05 6.43
C GLU A 193 -0.35 -5.12 7.49
N SER A 194 -0.78 -6.33 7.13
CA SER A 194 -0.48 -7.57 7.82
C SER A 194 0.12 -8.58 6.85
N ASN A 195 0.67 -9.68 7.36
CA ASN A 195 1.26 -10.74 6.54
C ASN A 195 0.31 -11.42 5.53
N VAL A 196 -1.01 -11.16 5.59
CA VAL A 196 -2.03 -11.84 4.76
C VAL A 196 -2.82 -10.87 3.89
N ALA A 197 -3.07 -9.65 4.37
CA ALA A 197 -3.85 -8.64 3.66
C ALA A 197 -3.55 -7.24 4.17
N SER A 198 -3.80 -6.25 3.31
CA SER A 198 -3.74 -4.83 3.65
C SER A 198 -5.15 -4.24 3.66
N PHE A 199 -5.49 -3.54 4.74
CA PHE A 199 -6.80 -2.92 4.92
C PHE A 199 -6.61 -1.42 5.08
N GLY A 200 -7.46 -0.64 4.43
CA GLY A 200 -7.33 0.81 4.42
C GLY A 200 -8.63 1.56 4.51
N ILE A 201 -8.51 2.84 4.83
CA ILE A 201 -9.58 3.82 4.73
C ILE A 201 -9.14 4.86 3.70
N SER A 202 -10.07 5.27 2.84
CA SER A 202 -9.85 6.29 1.84
C SER A 202 -10.89 7.40 1.95
N VAL A 203 -10.50 8.58 1.49
CA VAL A 203 -11.41 9.70 1.26
C VAL A 203 -11.15 10.17 -0.16
N GLY A 204 -12.21 10.28 -0.97
CA GLY A 204 -12.06 10.61 -2.37
C GLY A 204 -13.25 11.31 -2.97
N TYR A 205 -13.12 11.56 -4.26
CA TYR A 205 -14.09 12.21 -5.13
C TYR A 205 -14.33 11.31 -6.34
N ASP A 206 -15.54 11.36 -6.87
CA ASP A 206 -15.88 10.72 -8.14
C ASP A 206 -16.21 11.81 -9.17
N TYR A 207 -15.69 11.65 -10.38
CA TYR A 207 -15.99 12.48 -11.54
C TYR A 207 -16.71 11.65 -12.60
N LEU A 208 -17.98 11.97 -12.87
CA LEU A 208 -18.79 11.20 -13.82
C LEU A 208 -18.44 11.54 -15.28
N LEU A 209 -18.17 10.51 -16.08
CA LEU A 209 -17.75 10.69 -17.48
C LEU A 209 -18.91 10.83 -18.47
N SER A 210 -20.15 10.56 -18.03
CA SER A 210 -21.33 10.66 -18.86
C SER A 210 -21.90 12.09 -18.92
N PRO A 211 -22.76 12.42 -19.91
CA PRO A 211 -23.33 13.76 -20.05
C PRO A 211 -24.17 14.22 -18.85
N GLN A 212 -24.73 13.30 -18.07
CA GLN A 212 -25.54 13.62 -16.88
C GLN A 212 -24.69 14.05 -15.67
N ARG A 213 -23.37 14.21 -15.81
CA ARG A 213 -22.49 14.70 -14.74
C ARG A 213 -23.01 15.94 -14.05
N ASP A 214 -23.47 16.93 -14.81
CA ASP A 214 -23.85 18.23 -14.27
C ASP A 214 -25.14 18.19 -13.42
N ILE A 215 -25.91 17.10 -13.53
CA ILE A 215 -27.13 16.85 -12.73
C ILE A 215 -26.96 15.70 -11.73
N TRP A 216 -25.81 15.02 -11.71
CA TRP A 216 -25.52 13.94 -10.78
C TRP A 216 -25.10 14.53 -9.42
N ILE A 217 -25.85 14.22 -8.36
CA ILE A 217 -25.71 14.88 -7.07
C ILE A 217 -24.37 14.60 -6.37
N TYR A 218 -23.68 13.53 -6.77
CA TYR A 218 -22.41 13.10 -6.19
C TYR A 218 -21.18 13.52 -7.02
N ASP A 219 -21.36 14.28 -8.11
CA ASP A 219 -20.22 14.75 -8.89
C ASP A 219 -19.31 15.64 -8.06
N ASN A 220 -18.03 15.29 -8.01
CA ASN A 220 -17.02 15.96 -7.19
C ASN A 220 -17.42 16.11 -5.71
N LYS A 221 -18.23 15.18 -5.18
CA LYS A 221 -18.55 15.12 -3.74
C LYS A 221 -17.66 14.11 -3.02
N ILE A 222 -17.41 14.41 -1.75
CA ILE A 222 -16.61 13.55 -0.87
C ILE A 222 -17.36 12.25 -0.61
N TRP A 223 -16.62 11.15 -0.68
CA TRP A 223 -17.02 9.84 -0.17
C TRP A 223 -15.92 9.29 0.75
N ILE A 224 -16.30 8.37 1.64
CA ILE A 224 -15.38 7.63 2.52
C ILE A 224 -15.38 6.18 2.09
N GLY A 225 -14.22 5.61 1.80
CA GLY A 225 -14.08 4.26 1.29
C GLY A 225 -13.38 3.31 2.25
N PHE A 226 -13.81 2.06 2.25
CA PHE A 226 -13.04 0.95 2.81
C PHE A 226 -12.28 0.25 1.68
N VAL A 227 -10.99 0.07 1.87
CA VAL A 227 -10.07 -0.41 0.84
C VAL A 227 -9.47 -1.74 1.27
N ILE A 228 -9.37 -2.67 0.32
CA ILE A 228 -8.58 -3.90 0.50
C ILE A 228 -7.50 -3.91 -0.56
N GLY A 229 -6.25 -3.96 -0.11
CA GLY A 229 -5.09 -4.25 -0.96
C GLY A 229 -4.91 -5.77 -1.02
N LEU A 230 -4.85 -6.30 -2.25
CA LEU A 230 -4.35 -7.65 -2.47
C LEU A 230 -2.84 -7.53 -2.62
N ALA A 231 -2.09 -8.08 -1.67
CA ALA A 231 -0.65 -8.25 -1.83
C ALA A 231 -0.43 -9.26 -2.97
N LEU A 232 0.02 -8.78 -4.12
CA LEU A 232 0.48 -9.64 -5.22
C LEU A 232 1.89 -10.10 -4.87
N ASN A 233 1.97 -11.18 -4.10
CA ASN A 233 3.22 -11.88 -3.78
C ASN A 233 3.60 -12.87 -4.89
#